data_AF-A0A7V4W9E9-F1
#
_entry.id   AF-A0A7V4W9E9-F1
#
_cell.length_a   1.000
_cell.length_b   1.000
_cell.length_c   1.000
_cell.angle_alpha   90.00
_cell.angle_beta   90.00
_cell.angle_gamma   90.00
#
_symmetry.space_group_name_H-M   'P 1'
#
loop_
_entity.id
_entity.type
_entity.pdbx_description
1 polymer ?
#
loop_
_entity_poly.entity_id
_entity_poly.type
_entity_poly.pdbx_seq_one_letter_code
_entity_poly.pdbx_strand_id
1 'polypeptide(L)'
;MGLPRATVSDPVDIRELDCQLPLDAPVSYVALELANLLRLPLVGPDDRPLNYALAVKGAGILDPGAALSIPEDTEELKLRVVPHIVIGSADSEALESRVDESSARSSDSRVVPVSETRALLHDDNLDLRSDVRIDAEIRRQIERFAAEDRHTECAGLLLGEVFVENGKRVIYITAAIPAREALVSRTSVELTPEAWASMLHERDIRYSHLRVLGWFHTHAGWGVFLSDSDVFLHRHFFPHPNMVAYVLDPTTGRDGFFSWHDGKIGLCPSYALVGDSSAEWNQPTSKKKRKLRLATGAALSAVLCFGVVGPYIVKNDKRQVEPPVKPVTVVQKTSPHTKEPTAPIKTYILGKKDNLWKLCKRVYGDGDLAKPLADYNGISDLARLQVGQEIKLPPKETLIKLRETRPLRLD
;
A
#
# COMPACT_ATOMS: atom_id res chain seq x y z
N MET A 1 37.41 -11.39 23.21
CA MET A 1 36.48 -10.67 22.30
C MET A 1 35.11 -10.69 22.96
N GLY A 2 34.52 -9.52 23.17
CA GLY A 2 33.17 -9.43 23.73
C GLY A 2 32.17 -10.09 22.79
N LEU A 3 31.11 -10.67 23.36
CA LEU A 3 30.02 -11.21 22.55
C LEU A 3 29.34 -10.06 21.78
N PRO A 4 28.95 -10.25 20.51
CA PRO A 4 28.27 -9.22 19.74
C PRO A 4 26.98 -8.79 20.43
N ARG A 5 26.79 -7.49 20.56
CA ARG A 5 25.58 -6.87 21.14
C ARG A 5 24.90 -6.08 20.04
N ALA A 6 23.59 -6.29 19.88
CA ALA A 6 22.73 -5.41 19.10
C ALA A 6 21.64 -4.87 20.04
N THR A 7 21.41 -3.57 20.01
CA THR A 7 20.35 -2.90 20.76
C THR A 7 19.51 -2.07 19.80
N VAL A 8 18.18 -2.22 19.85
CA VAL A 8 17.27 -1.37 19.07
C VAL A 8 17.40 0.06 19.59
N SER A 9 17.80 0.98 18.72
CA SER A 9 18.30 2.29 19.13
C SER A 9 17.41 3.47 18.75
N ASP A 10 16.63 3.36 17.67
CA ASP A 10 15.78 4.46 17.22
C ASP A 10 14.32 4.02 17.02
N PRO A 11 13.39 4.57 17.79
CA PRO A 11 11.97 4.30 17.63
C PRO A 11 11.22 5.28 16.70
N VAL A 12 11.94 6.27 16.16
CA VAL A 12 11.51 7.17 15.07
C VAL A 12 11.74 6.49 13.70
N ASP A 13 12.56 5.44 13.68
CA ASP A 13 13.05 4.77 12.47
C ASP A 13 12.48 3.34 12.31
N ILE A 14 12.62 2.77 11.12
CA ILE A 14 12.29 1.36 10.90
C ILE A 14 13.39 0.51 11.53
N ARG A 15 13.20 0.15 12.80
CA ARG A 15 13.98 -0.87 13.52
C ARG A 15 15.50 -0.67 13.37
N GLU A 16 15.98 0.56 13.61
CA GLU A 16 17.41 0.87 13.70
C GLU A 16 18.02 0.12 14.89
N LEU A 17 19.19 -0.46 14.66
CA LEU A 17 19.98 -1.20 15.62
C LEU A 17 21.34 -0.52 15.77
N ASP A 18 21.72 -0.24 17.00
CA ASP A 18 23.13 -0.04 17.34
C ASP A 18 23.73 -1.43 17.54
N CYS A 19 24.80 -1.73 16.82
CA CYS A 19 25.44 -3.03 16.91
C CYS A 19 26.97 -2.93 17.00
N GLN A 20 27.53 -3.76 17.88
CA GLN A 20 28.96 -4.03 17.96
C GLN A 20 29.17 -5.42 17.38
N LEU A 21 29.62 -5.50 16.12
CA LEU A 21 29.75 -6.76 15.39
C LEU A 21 31.21 -7.05 15.04
N PRO A 22 31.94 -7.85 15.83
CA PRO A 22 33.19 -8.45 15.38
C PRO A 22 32.84 -9.76 14.67
N LEU A 23 32.56 -9.74 13.37
CA LEU A 23 32.18 -10.96 12.64
C LEU A 23 32.93 -11.10 11.31
N ASP A 24 33.81 -12.08 11.27
CA ASP A 24 34.41 -12.72 10.08
C ASP A 24 33.39 -13.50 9.22
N ALA A 25 32.11 -13.16 9.31
CA ALA A 25 30.99 -13.85 8.67
C ALA A 25 30.42 -13.03 7.49
N PRO A 26 29.81 -13.70 6.49
CA PRO A 26 29.11 -13.00 5.41
C PRO A 26 27.97 -12.13 5.94
N VAL A 27 27.82 -10.92 5.40
CA VAL A 27 26.75 -9.97 5.73
C VAL A 27 25.35 -10.61 5.67
N SER A 28 25.10 -11.47 4.67
CA SER A 28 23.84 -12.21 4.53
C SER A 28 23.48 -13.07 5.74
N TYR A 29 24.48 -13.76 6.32
CA TYR A 29 24.29 -14.56 7.53
C TYR A 29 23.95 -13.66 8.73
N VAL A 30 24.68 -12.56 8.88
CA VAL A 30 24.43 -11.58 9.96
C VAL A 30 23.04 -10.97 9.83
N ALA A 31 22.58 -10.65 8.61
CA ALA A 31 21.26 -10.12 8.35
C ALA A 31 20.14 -11.07 8.80
N LEU A 32 20.28 -12.36 8.50
CA LEU A 32 19.32 -13.39 8.89
C LEU A 32 19.28 -13.60 10.40
N GLU A 33 20.45 -13.64 11.05
CA GLU A 33 20.54 -13.77 12.51
C GLU A 33 19.90 -12.56 13.20
N LEU A 34 20.20 -11.34 12.74
CA LEU A 34 19.56 -10.13 13.27
C LEU A 34 18.04 -10.13 13.03
N ALA A 35 17.57 -10.60 11.86
CA ALA A 35 16.14 -10.74 11.59
C ALA A 35 15.46 -11.70 12.57
N ASN A 36 16.06 -12.87 12.82
CA ASN A 36 15.57 -13.84 13.79
C ASN A 36 15.53 -13.25 15.21
N LEU A 37 16.60 -12.56 15.61
CA LEU A 37 16.70 -11.86 16.91
C LEU A 37 15.62 -10.77 17.07
N LEU A 38 15.30 -10.06 16.00
CA LEU A 38 14.22 -9.06 15.95
C LEU A 38 12.82 -9.65 15.80
N ARG A 39 12.71 -10.99 15.79
CA ARG A 39 11.46 -11.73 15.55
C ARG A 39 10.77 -11.30 14.26
N LEU A 40 11.56 -10.99 13.24
CA LEU A 40 11.07 -10.74 11.89
C LEU A 40 10.75 -12.08 11.21
N PRO A 41 9.80 -12.10 10.26
CA PRO A 41 9.36 -13.34 9.62
C PRO A 41 10.42 -13.91 8.67
N LEU A 42 10.88 -15.14 8.90
CA LEU A 42 11.85 -15.80 8.02
C LEU A 42 11.24 -16.35 6.73
N VAL A 43 9.91 -16.33 6.64
CA VAL A 43 9.12 -16.83 5.51
C VAL A 43 8.13 -15.74 5.11
N GLY A 44 8.06 -15.45 3.81
CA GLY A 44 7.21 -14.45 3.20
C GLY A 44 5.72 -14.85 3.12
N PRO A 45 4.86 -13.96 2.59
CA PRO A 45 3.43 -14.20 2.42
C PRO A 45 3.10 -15.31 1.41
N ASP A 46 4.08 -15.72 0.60
CA ASP A 46 4.01 -16.75 -0.43
C ASP A 46 4.65 -18.09 0.01
N ASP A 47 4.89 -18.24 1.32
CA ASP A 47 5.56 -19.40 1.93
C ASP A 47 7.02 -19.62 1.45
N ARG A 48 7.65 -18.62 0.82
CA ARG A 48 9.08 -18.68 0.41
C ARG A 48 10.00 -18.07 1.47
N PRO A 49 11.28 -18.47 1.55
CA PRO A 49 12.25 -17.84 2.45
C PRO A 49 12.37 -16.34 2.17
N LEU A 50 12.33 -15.54 3.24
CA LEU A 50 12.49 -14.09 3.13
C LEU A 50 13.96 -13.70 3.28
N ASN A 51 14.49 -12.95 2.32
CA ASN A 51 15.86 -12.45 2.36
C ASN A 51 15.93 -11.09 3.05
N TYR A 52 17.02 -10.87 3.78
CA TYR A 52 17.30 -9.64 4.51
C TYR A 52 18.63 -9.05 4.09
N ALA A 53 18.67 -7.72 4.02
CA ALA A 53 19.89 -6.95 3.81
C ALA A 53 20.14 -6.02 5.00
N LEU A 54 21.39 -5.57 5.11
CA LEU A 54 21.83 -4.59 6.12
C LEU A 54 22.12 -3.26 5.43
N ALA A 55 21.37 -2.23 5.82
CA ALA A 55 21.61 -0.85 5.43
C ALA A 55 22.33 -0.11 6.55
N VAL A 56 23.44 0.57 6.24
CA VAL A 56 24.17 1.39 7.21
C VAL A 56 23.63 2.81 7.19
N LYS A 57 23.28 3.38 8.35
CA LYS A 57 22.80 4.77 8.44
C LYS A 57 23.84 5.75 7.87
N GLY A 58 23.41 6.60 6.95
CA GLY A 58 24.31 7.55 6.27
C GLY A 58 25.23 6.93 5.20
N ALA A 59 25.11 5.62 4.93
CA ALA A 59 25.80 4.93 3.86
C ALA A 59 24.81 4.03 3.07
N GLY A 60 25.31 3.06 2.31
CA GLY A 60 24.51 2.18 1.45
C GLY A 60 24.19 0.81 2.04
N ILE A 61 23.68 -0.08 1.18
CA ILE A 61 23.55 -1.52 1.46
C ILE A 61 24.94 -2.15 1.54
N LEU A 62 25.14 -3.03 2.51
CA LEU A 62 26.32 -3.87 2.61
C LEU A 62 26.24 -5.03 1.63
N ASP A 63 27.35 -5.33 0.94
CA ASP A 63 27.45 -6.48 0.04
C ASP A 63 27.18 -7.79 0.82
N PRO A 64 26.14 -8.56 0.46
CA PRO A 64 25.75 -9.79 1.16
C PRO A 64 26.87 -10.85 1.28
N GLY A 65 27.82 -10.85 0.33
CA GLY A 65 28.95 -11.78 0.29
C GLY A 65 30.21 -11.28 0.99
N ALA A 66 30.28 -9.99 1.31
CA ALA A 66 31.43 -9.43 2.00
C ALA A 66 31.49 -9.89 3.46
N ALA A 67 32.71 -10.07 3.97
CA ALA A 67 32.93 -10.21 5.40
C ALA A 67 32.69 -8.86 6.08
N LEU A 68 31.95 -8.87 7.19
CA LEU A 68 31.68 -7.64 7.94
C LEU A 68 32.90 -7.20 8.76
N SER A 69 33.78 -6.40 8.16
CA SER A 69 34.90 -5.77 8.89
C SER A 69 34.51 -4.37 9.36
N ILE A 70 34.42 -4.16 10.67
CA ILE A 70 34.28 -2.83 11.25
C ILE A 70 35.69 -2.21 11.37
N PRO A 71 35.91 -0.97 10.90
CA PRO A 71 37.17 -0.25 11.13
C PRO A 71 37.51 -0.20 12.63
N GLU A 72 38.78 -0.43 13.01
CA GLU A 72 39.22 -0.52 14.42
C GLU A 72 38.92 0.74 15.25
N ASP A 73 38.66 1.87 14.60
CA ASP A 73 38.32 3.18 15.17
C ASP A 73 36.80 3.45 15.30
N THR A 74 35.94 2.54 14.83
CA THR A 74 34.48 2.68 14.93
C THR A 74 33.95 1.87 16.11
N GLU A 75 33.53 2.54 17.18
CA GLU A 75 33.02 1.86 18.38
C GLU A 75 31.65 1.18 18.16
N GLU A 76 30.77 1.72 17.31
CA GLU A 76 29.42 1.17 17.03
C GLU A 76 28.93 1.48 15.60
N LEU A 77 28.27 0.51 14.97
CA LEU A 77 27.58 0.70 13.67
C LEU A 77 26.07 0.79 13.86
N LYS A 78 25.47 1.77 13.18
CA LYS A 78 24.01 1.93 13.09
C LYS A 78 23.48 1.21 11.85
N LEU A 79 22.82 0.09 12.07
CA LEU A 79 22.30 -0.77 11.01
C LEU A 79 20.77 -0.78 11.00
N ARG A 80 20.19 -0.93 9.81
CA ARG A 80 18.78 -1.25 9.60
C ARG A 80 18.68 -2.58 8.88
N VAL A 81 17.83 -3.46 9.41
CA VAL A 81 17.50 -4.75 8.77
C VAL A 81 16.31 -4.53 7.86
N VAL A 82 16.50 -4.66 6.56
CA VAL A 82 15.47 -4.40 5.53
C VAL A 82 15.13 -5.68 4.77
N PRO A 83 13.84 -5.99 4.54
CA PRO A 83 13.44 -7.17 3.79
C PRO A 83 13.52 -6.91 2.29
N HIS A 84 13.81 -7.96 1.52
CA HIS A 84 13.45 -8.01 0.11
C HIS A 84 12.02 -8.55 -0.01
N ILE A 85 11.07 -7.74 -0.46
CA ILE A 85 9.64 -8.11 -0.41
C ILE A 85 8.83 -7.58 -1.60
N VAL A 86 7.90 -8.40 -2.08
CA VAL A 86 6.91 -8.05 -3.08
C VAL A 86 5.57 -7.75 -2.39
N ILE A 87 5.00 -6.58 -2.66
CA ILE A 87 3.65 -6.15 -2.25
C ILE A 87 2.71 -6.16 -3.46
N GLY A 88 1.39 -6.22 -3.21
CA GLY A 88 0.37 -6.42 -4.24
C GLY A 88 0.07 -7.90 -4.55
N SER A 89 -0.78 -8.14 -5.55
CA SER A 89 -1.09 -9.48 -6.03
C SER A 89 -0.02 -9.95 -7.00
N ALA A 90 1.06 -10.53 -6.48
CA ALA A 90 2.15 -11.04 -7.31
C ALA A 90 1.62 -11.97 -8.42
N ASP A 91 1.81 -11.56 -9.68
CA ASP A 91 1.75 -12.49 -10.80
C ASP A 91 2.95 -13.43 -10.67
N SER A 92 2.66 -14.70 -10.42
CA SER A 92 3.66 -15.74 -10.11
C SER A 92 4.66 -16.01 -11.25
N GLU A 93 4.61 -15.27 -12.36
CA GLU A 93 5.44 -15.46 -13.57
C GLU A 93 6.75 -14.67 -13.53
N ALA A 94 6.90 -13.64 -12.69
CA ALA A 94 8.10 -12.77 -12.73
C ALA A 94 9.32 -13.30 -11.95
N LEU A 95 9.17 -14.36 -11.15
CA LEU A 95 10.22 -14.84 -10.23
C LEU A 95 10.66 -16.29 -10.52
N GLU A 96 10.83 -16.66 -11.79
CA GLU A 96 11.43 -17.95 -12.18
C GLU A 96 12.86 -17.85 -12.75
N SER A 97 13.44 -16.65 -12.92
CA SER A 97 14.71 -16.52 -13.66
C SER A 97 15.97 -16.14 -12.87
N ARG A 98 15.94 -16.06 -11.51
CA ARG A 98 17.16 -15.71 -10.73
C ARG A 98 17.26 -16.33 -9.34
N VAL A 99 17.09 -17.64 -9.23
CA VAL A 99 17.60 -18.37 -8.06
C VAL A 99 18.97 -18.92 -8.43
N ASP A 100 20.02 -18.18 -8.11
CA ASP A 100 21.35 -18.78 -8.01
C ASP A 100 21.34 -19.56 -6.69
N GLU A 101 21.38 -20.89 -6.81
CA GLU A 101 21.32 -21.83 -5.69
C GLU A 101 22.66 -21.76 -4.93
N SER A 102 22.79 -20.76 -4.05
CA SER A 102 23.91 -20.67 -3.12
C SER A 102 23.78 -21.81 -2.10
N SER A 103 24.65 -22.80 -2.26
CA SER A 103 24.74 -23.98 -1.41
C SER A 103 24.86 -23.60 0.06
N ALA A 104 23.83 -23.89 0.84
CA ALA A 104 23.89 -23.88 2.30
C ALA A 104 24.94 -24.91 2.77
N ARG A 105 26.12 -24.43 3.18
CA ARG A 105 27.05 -25.25 3.97
C ARG A 105 26.65 -25.16 5.43
N SER A 106 26.57 -26.33 6.07
CA SER A 106 26.45 -26.57 7.51
C SER A 106 27.23 -25.53 8.32
N SER A 107 26.51 -24.65 9.03
CA SER A 107 27.08 -23.57 9.83
C SER A 107 27.52 -24.05 11.21
N ASP A 108 28.73 -23.64 11.59
CA ASP A 108 29.20 -23.61 12.97
C ASP A 108 28.40 -22.53 13.71
N SER A 109 27.65 -22.93 14.74
CA SER A 109 26.65 -22.08 15.41
C SER A 109 27.31 -21.02 16.29
N ARG A 110 27.69 -19.88 15.72
CA ARG A 110 28.11 -18.69 16.46
C ARG A 110 26.87 -17.88 16.86
N VAL A 111 26.45 -18.02 18.11
CA VAL A 111 25.29 -17.34 18.70
C VAL A 111 25.63 -15.87 18.96
N VAL A 112 24.82 -14.95 18.43
CA VAL A 112 24.89 -13.51 18.73
C VAL A 112 23.97 -13.20 19.93
N PRO A 113 24.49 -12.90 21.14
CA PRO A 113 23.63 -12.61 22.27
C PRO A 113 23.18 -11.14 22.25
N VAL A 114 21.90 -10.96 21.93
CA VAL A 114 21.24 -9.66 22.03
C VAL A 114 20.86 -9.38 23.48
N SER A 115 21.35 -8.26 24.02
CA SER A 115 20.82 -7.71 25.26
C SER A 115 19.50 -7.00 24.96
N GLU A 116 18.44 -7.45 25.62
CA GLU A 116 17.09 -6.87 25.71
C GLU A 116 16.58 -6.06 24.50
N THR A 117 15.57 -6.61 23.82
CA THR A 117 14.69 -5.83 22.95
C THR A 117 14.05 -4.71 23.77
N ARG A 118 14.62 -3.49 23.72
CA ARG A 118 13.89 -2.30 24.15
C ARG A 118 12.61 -2.25 23.32
N ALA A 119 11.47 -2.20 24.00
CA ALA A 119 10.18 -2.09 23.35
C ALA A 119 10.25 -0.97 22.30
N LEU A 120 9.98 -1.31 21.04
CA LEU A 120 9.65 -0.33 20.00
C LEU A 120 8.64 0.62 20.64
N LEU A 121 8.99 1.90 20.76
CA LEU A 121 8.37 2.88 21.66
C LEU A 121 6.91 2.54 21.98
N HIS A 122 6.58 2.42 23.26
CA HIS A 122 5.22 2.69 23.66
C HIS A 122 5.08 4.20 23.61
N ASP A 123 4.46 4.73 22.55
CA ASP A 123 3.89 6.07 22.66
C ASP A 123 2.86 6.01 23.78
N ASP A 124 2.94 6.92 24.75
CA ASP A 124 1.85 7.09 25.70
C ASP A 124 0.57 7.38 24.91
N ASN A 125 -0.60 7.04 25.46
CA ASN A 125 -1.92 7.33 24.87
C ASN A 125 -2.36 6.42 23.70
N LEU A 126 -1.88 5.16 23.64
CA LEU A 126 -2.38 4.16 22.67
C LEU A 126 -3.86 3.79 22.85
N ASP A 127 -4.39 4.02 24.05
CA ASP A 127 -5.80 3.87 24.41
C ASP A 127 -6.71 4.95 23.79
N LEU A 128 -6.15 6.12 23.45
CA LEU A 128 -6.91 7.16 22.77
C LEU A 128 -7.34 6.72 21.37
N ARG A 129 -8.43 7.30 20.89
CA ARG A 129 -8.84 7.12 19.49
C ARG A 129 -7.80 7.76 18.56
N SER A 130 -7.37 7.01 17.54
CA SER A 130 -6.51 7.52 16.48
C SER A 130 -7.24 8.49 15.56
N ASP A 131 -6.54 9.55 15.15
CA ASP A 131 -6.98 10.53 14.17
C ASP A 131 -5.87 10.71 13.11
N VAL A 132 -6.08 10.17 11.91
CA VAL A 132 -5.09 10.21 10.84
C VAL A 132 -5.26 11.49 10.05
N ARG A 133 -4.15 12.20 9.82
CA ARG A 133 -4.12 13.45 9.06
C ARG A 133 -2.97 13.41 8.07
N ILE A 134 -3.17 13.93 6.87
CA ILE A 134 -2.13 14.09 5.86
C ILE A 134 -2.15 15.51 5.32
N ASP A 135 -0.97 16.10 5.17
CA ASP A 135 -0.83 17.40 4.52
C ASP A 135 -1.28 17.31 3.04
N ALA A 136 -2.07 18.30 2.61
CA ALA A 136 -2.69 18.35 1.30
C ALA A 136 -1.67 18.31 0.16
N GLU A 137 -0.51 18.95 0.34
CA GLU A 137 0.56 18.92 -0.65
C GLU A 137 1.24 17.56 -0.68
N ILE A 138 1.40 16.89 0.46
CA ILE A 138 1.98 15.56 0.51
C ILE A 138 1.08 14.52 -0.18
N ARG A 139 -0.24 14.60 0.04
CA ARG A 139 -1.20 13.80 -0.73
C ARG A 139 -1.08 14.06 -2.23
N ARG A 140 -0.99 15.33 -2.65
CA ARG A 140 -0.79 15.69 -4.07
C ARG A 140 0.55 15.20 -4.63
N GLN A 141 1.61 15.15 -3.82
CA GLN A 141 2.90 14.59 -4.24
C GLN A 141 2.79 13.08 -4.51
N ILE A 142 2.09 12.34 -3.64
CA ILE A 142 1.82 10.91 -3.86
C ILE A 142 0.97 10.72 -5.12
N GLU A 143 -0.08 11.53 -5.31
CA GLU A 143 -0.91 11.50 -6.52
C GLU A 143 -0.09 11.80 -7.79
N ARG A 144 0.82 12.78 -7.75
CA ARG A 144 1.70 13.10 -8.89
C ARG A 144 2.65 11.96 -9.21
N PHE A 145 3.25 11.34 -8.20
CA PHE A 145 4.11 10.18 -8.37
C PHE A 145 3.33 8.99 -8.97
N ALA A 146 2.14 8.71 -8.45
CA ALA A 146 1.25 7.68 -8.99
C ALA A 146 0.75 7.98 -10.42
N ALA A 147 0.73 9.25 -10.82
CA ALA A 147 0.32 9.67 -12.15
C ALA A 147 1.47 9.64 -13.18
N GLU A 148 2.74 9.47 -12.75
CA GLU A 148 3.87 9.27 -13.65
C GLU A 148 3.66 8.01 -14.51
N ASP A 149 3.12 6.94 -13.92
CA ASP A 149 2.59 5.76 -14.63
C ASP A 149 1.38 5.18 -13.90
N ARG A 150 0.18 5.31 -14.49
CA ARG A 150 -1.08 4.81 -13.91
C ARG A 150 -1.31 3.32 -14.16
N HIS A 151 -0.45 2.67 -14.93
CA HIS A 151 -0.57 1.26 -15.28
C HIS A 151 0.28 0.35 -14.41
N THR A 152 1.18 0.91 -13.60
CA THR A 152 1.99 0.20 -12.62
C THR A 152 1.62 0.62 -11.20
N GLU A 153 1.84 -0.29 -10.26
CA GLU A 153 1.79 0.02 -8.84
C GLU A 153 3.10 0.72 -8.43
N CYS A 154 3.03 1.61 -7.45
CA CYS A 154 4.20 2.26 -6.87
C CYS A 154 4.04 2.32 -5.35
N ALA A 155 5.13 2.54 -4.63
CA ALA A 155 5.13 2.56 -3.17
C ALA A 155 6.07 3.62 -2.59
N GLY A 156 6.06 3.78 -1.27
CA GLY A 156 7.01 4.63 -0.56
C GLY A 156 6.72 4.74 0.93
N LEU A 157 7.53 5.54 1.63
CA LEU A 157 7.40 5.79 3.07
C LEU A 157 6.54 7.02 3.36
N LEU A 158 5.85 6.97 4.49
CA LEU A 158 5.13 8.11 5.07
C LEU A 158 5.85 8.56 6.34
N LEU A 159 6.07 9.86 6.47
CA LEU A 159 6.76 10.43 7.63
C LEU A 159 5.98 11.58 8.25
N GLY A 160 6.19 11.79 9.54
CA GLY A 160 5.59 12.91 10.25
C GLY A 160 5.73 12.79 11.77
N GLU A 161 4.70 13.24 12.47
CA GLU A 161 4.68 13.36 13.93
C GLU A 161 3.42 12.74 14.52
N VAL A 162 3.51 12.36 15.79
CA VAL A 162 2.36 11.91 16.59
C VAL A 162 2.23 12.83 17.78
N PHE A 163 1.03 13.33 18.03
CA PHE A 163 0.76 14.18 19.20
C PHE A 163 -0.68 13.98 19.68
N VAL A 164 -0.98 14.46 20.89
CA VAL A 164 -2.34 14.43 21.44
C VAL A 164 -3.01 15.78 21.22
N GLU A 165 -4.20 15.76 20.65
CA GLU A 165 -5.03 16.95 20.47
C GLU A 165 -6.50 16.60 20.74
N ASN A 166 -7.17 17.39 21.59
CA ASN A 166 -8.59 17.19 21.92
C ASN A 166 -8.94 15.75 22.38
N GLY A 167 -8.04 15.13 23.15
CA GLY A 167 -8.22 13.75 23.63
C GLY A 167 -8.12 12.68 22.55
N LYS A 168 -7.55 13.00 21.38
CA LYS A 168 -7.26 12.05 20.31
C LYS A 168 -5.76 11.94 20.08
N ARG A 169 -5.31 10.76 19.69
CA ARG A 169 -3.95 10.53 19.23
C ARG A 169 -3.89 10.85 17.73
N VAL A 170 -3.29 11.98 17.39
CA VAL A 170 -3.16 12.46 16.02
C VAL A 170 -1.92 11.85 15.38
N ILE A 171 -2.08 11.15 14.27
CA ILE A 171 -1.01 10.66 13.40
C ILE A 171 -0.95 11.62 12.22
N TYR A 172 -0.01 12.56 12.24
CA TYR A 172 0.06 13.63 11.25
C TYR A 172 1.21 13.42 10.27
N ILE A 173 0.87 13.14 9.02
CA ILE A 173 1.78 12.86 7.93
C ILE A 173 2.13 14.16 7.21
N THR A 174 3.41 14.53 7.22
CA THR A 174 3.94 15.80 6.71
C THR A 174 5.03 15.63 5.66
N ALA A 175 5.46 14.38 5.38
CA ALA A 175 6.34 14.05 4.27
C ALA A 175 6.05 12.65 3.72
N ALA A 176 6.44 12.42 2.46
CA ALA A 176 6.43 11.11 1.82
C ALA A 176 7.69 10.93 0.98
N ILE A 177 8.27 9.72 0.99
CA ILE A 177 9.46 9.37 0.21
C ILE A 177 9.09 8.25 -0.76
N PRO A 178 8.97 8.54 -2.07
CA PRO A 178 8.69 7.53 -3.09
C PRO A 178 9.81 6.48 -3.23
N ALA A 179 9.45 5.21 -3.36
CA ALA A 179 10.36 4.10 -3.66
C ALA A 179 10.72 4.10 -5.16
N ARG A 180 11.47 5.10 -5.63
CA ARG A 180 11.77 5.28 -7.06
C ARG A 180 12.61 4.16 -7.69
N GLU A 181 13.33 3.42 -6.87
CA GLU A 181 14.17 2.29 -7.27
C GLU A 181 13.48 0.93 -7.11
N ALA A 182 12.20 0.91 -6.70
CA ALA A 182 11.43 -0.33 -6.61
C ALA A 182 11.17 -0.92 -8.00
N LEU A 183 11.10 -2.25 -8.10
CA LEU A 183 10.69 -2.90 -9.34
C LEU A 183 9.16 -2.96 -9.35
N VAL A 184 8.55 -2.38 -10.37
CA VAL A 184 7.10 -2.18 -10.43
C VAL A 184 6.47 -3.00 -11.54
N SER A 185 5.26 -3.50 -11.29
CA SER A 185 4.41 -4.17 -12.27
C SER A 185 2.98 -3.62 -12.16
N ARG A 186 2.05 -4.13 -12.97
CA ARG A 186 0.62 -3.74 -12.91
C ARG A 186 -0.06 -4.14 -11.60
N THR A 187 0.46 -5.15 -10.93
CA THR A 187 -0.19 -5.87 -9.83
C THR A 187 0.71 -6.02 -8.62
N SER A 188 1.94 -5.53 -8.69
CA SER A 188 2.90 -5.65 -7.61
C SER A 188 3.98 -4.56 -7.62
N VAL A 189 4.55 -4.31 -6.44
CA VAL A 189 5.78 -3.55 -6.26
C VAL A 189 6.76 -4.39 -5.46
N GLU A 190 8.00 -4.49 -5.93
CA GLU A 190 9.07 -5.18 -5.24
C GLU A 190 9.99 -4.14 -4.58
N LEU A 191 9.96 -4.12 -3.25
CA LEU A 191 10.86 -3.32 -2.43
C LEU A 191 12.15 -4.10 -2.23
N THR A 192 13.13 -3.83 -3.09
CA THR A 192 14.47 -4.39 -3.03
C THR A 192 15.29 -3.72 -1.91
N PRO A 193 16.40 -4.34 -1.45
CA PRO A 193 17.33 -3.70 -0.53
C PRO A 193 17.78 -2.30 -0.99
N GLU A 194 18.03 -2.13 -2.28
CA GLU A 194 18.47 -0.86 -2.87
C GLU A 194 17.36 0.19 -2.76
N ALA A 195 16.11 -0.17 -3.07
CA ALA A 195 14.96 0.71 -2.89
C ALA A 195 14.80 1.15 -1.43
N TRP A 196 14.97 0.23 -0.48
CA TRP A 196 14.97 0.55 0.95
C TRP A 196 16.10 1.51 1.32
N ALA A 197 17.34 1.23 0.92
CA ALA A 197 18.47 2.08 1.24
C ALA A 197 18.32 3.48 0.66
N SER A 198 17.83 3.61 -0.58
CA SER A 198 17.56 4.90 -1.21
C SER A 198 16.53 5.72 -0.41
N MET A 199 15.40 5.10 -0.03
CA MET A 199 14.38 5.76 0.78
C MET A 199 14.90 6.15 2.18
N LEU A 200 15.64 5.26 2.84
CA LEU A 200 16.18 5.48 4.18
C LEU A 200 17.30 6.53 4.18
N HIS A 201 18.12 6.57 3.13
CA HIS A 201 19.12 7.61 2.92
C HIS A 201 18.48 8.99 2.71
N GLU A 202 17.43 9.08 1.89
CA GLU A 202 16.67 10.32 1.74
C GLU A 202 16.03 10.75 3.06
N ARG A 203 15.47 9.79 3.83
CA ARG A 203 14.95 10.03 5.18
C ARG A 203 16.02 10.65 6.07
N ASP A 204 17.21 10.09 6.11
CA ASP A 204 18.28 10.54 7.00
C ASP A 204 18.79 11.93 6.67
N ILE A 205 18.85 12.29 5.38
CA ILE A 205 19.39 13.58 4.95
C ILE A 205 18.34 14.69 5.05
N ARG A 206 17.08 14.41 4.69
CA ARG A 206 16.04 15.44 4.54
C ARG A 206 15.03 15.46 5.69
N TYR A 207 14.80 14.31 6.33
CA TYR A 207 13.68 14.08 7.24
C TYR A 207 14.12 13.42 8.55
N SER A 208 15.36 13.66 9.00
CA SER A 208 15.93 13.08 10.22
C SER A 208 15.18 13.42 11.51
N HIS A 209 14.40 14.49 11.50
CA HIS A 209 13.54 14.93 12.60
C HIS A 209 12.14 14.31 12.57
N LEU A 210 11.75 13.66 11.47
CA LEU A 210 10.43 13.04 11.33
C LEU A 210 10.49 11.54 11.62
N ARG A 211 9.37 11.03 12.14
CA ARG A 211 9.12 9.61 12.38
C ARG A 211 8.65 8.95 11.11
N VAL A 212 9.06 7.70 10.89
CA VAL A 212 8.37 6.83 9.93
C VAL A 212 7.02 6.44 10.52
N LEU A 213 5.94 6.93 9.91
CA LEU A 213 4.56 6.69 10.30
C LEU A 213 3.87 5.65 9.43
N GLY A 214 4.61 4.95 8.57
CA GLY A 214 4.06 3.91 7.73
C GLY A 214 4.53 4.00 6.30
N TRP A 215 3.67 3.55 5.40
CA TRP A 215 3.97 3.41 3.99
C TRP A 215 2.74 3.69 3.14
N PHE A 216 2.97 3.96 1.87
CA PHE A 216 1.91 3.99 0.88
C PHE A 216 2.20 3.04 -0.27
N HIS A 217 1.15 2.62 -0.95
CA HIS A 217 1.23 2.06 -2.28
C HIS A 217 0.03 2.41 -3.14
N THR A 218 0.12 2.10 -4.42
CA THR A 218 -0.97 2.30 -5.37
C THR A 218 -1.49 0.98 -5.89
N HIS A 219 -2.76 0.99 -6.31
CA HIS A 219 -3.36 -0.09 -7.09
C HIS A 219 -3.77 0.44 -8.46
N ALA A 220 -3.34 -0.22 -9.54
CA ALA A 220 -3.70 0.18 -10.91
C ALA A 220 -5.14 -0.23 -11.30
N GLY A 221 -6.15 0.35 -10.63
CA GLY A 221 -7.57 0.17 -10.91
C GLY A 221 -8.27 -0.95 -10.12
N TRP A 222 -7.65 -1.47 -9.06
CA TRP A 222 -8.23 -2.51 -8.21
C TRP A 222 -9.07 -1.97 -7.04
N GLY A 223 -9.08 -0.65 -6.82
CA GLY A 223 -9.69 -0.01 -5.65
C GLY A 223 -8.79 -0.03 -4.41
N VAL A 224 -9.37 0.34 -3.27
CA VAL A 224 -8.65 0.61 -2.02
C VAL A 224 -8.86 -0.54 -1.04
N PHE A 225 -7.86 -1.43 -0.94
CA PHE A 225 -7.83 -2.56 -0.01
C PHE A 225 -6.36 -2.93 0.28
N LEU A 226 -6.12 -3.79 1.27
CA LEU A 226 -4.82 -4.43 1.49
C LEU A 226 -4.88 -5.89 1.01
N SER A 227 -3.95 -6.28 0.15
CA SER A 227 -3.70 -7.66 -0.25
C SER A 227 -3.13 -8.48 0.92
N ASP A 228 -3.03 -9.81 0.76
CA ASP A 228 -2.40 -10.68 1.77
C ASP A 228 -0.91 -10.27 1.99
N SER A 229 -0.20 -9.89 0.92
CA SER A 229 1.17 -9.38 0.95
C SER A 229 1.27 -8.03 1.66
N ASP A 230 0.30 -7.14 1.45
CA ASP A 230 0.28 -5.81 2.08
C ASP A 230 0.03 -5.93 3.59
N VAL A 231 -0.90 -6.82 3.98
CA VAL A 231 -1.16 -7.15 5.39
C VAL A 231 0.08 -7.75 6.05
N PHE A 232 0.81 -8.62 5.35
CA PHE A 232 2.08 -9.18 5.82
C PHE A 232 3.13 -8.09 6.03
N LEU A 233 3.39 -7.25 5.01
CA LEU A 233 4.35 -6.15 5.12
C LEU A 233 4.00 -5.25 6.31
N HIS A 234 2.76 -4.78 6.38
CA HIS A 234 2.34 -3.85 7.43
C HIS A 234 2.44 -4.48 8.82
N ARG A 235 2.00 -5.73 9.00
CA ARG A 235 2.08 -6.41 10.29
C ARG A 235 3.51 -6.60 10.78
N HIS A 236 4.44 -6.96 9.91
CA HIS A 236 5.77 -7.36 10.32
C HIS A 236 6.77 -6.21 10.35
N PHE A 237 6.66 -5.26 9.42
CA PHE A 237 7.63 -4.18 9.25
C PHE A 237 7.12 -2.82 9.74
N PHE A 238 5.79 -2.66 9.85
CA PHE A 238 5.15 -1.47 10.40
C PHE A 238 4.20 -1.79 11.59
N PRO A 239 4.67 -2.53 12.61
CA PRO A 239 3.82 -3.12 13.66
C PRO A 239 3.29 -2.11 14.68
N HIS A 240 3.84 -0.88 14.71
CA HIS A 240 3.50 0.07 15.75
C HIS A 240 2.09 0.64 15.53
N PRO A 241 1.24 0.80 16.56
CA PRO A 241 -0.14 1.27 16.38
C PRO A 241 -0.29 2.68 15.79
N ASN A 242 0.78 3.48 15.75
CA ASN A 242 0.81 4.77 15.06
C ASN A 242 1.29 4.70 13.61
N MET A 243 1.69 3.52 13.15
CA MET A 243 2.02 3.31 11.74
C MET A 243 0.75 2.95 10.96
N VAL A 244 0.63 3.51 9.76
CA VAL A 244 -0.53 3.36 8.87
C VAL A 244 -0.10 2.86 7.49
N ALA A 245 -1.03 2.30 6.73
CA ALA A 245 -0.84 2.02 5.31
C ALA A 245 -1.78 2.89 4.49
N TYR A 246 -1.28 3.62 3.50
CA TYR A 246 -2.09 4.43 2.60
C TYR A 246 -2.18 3.76 1.22
N VAL A 247 -3.40 3.53 0.74
CA VAL A 247 -3.63 2.93 -0.58
C VAL A 247 -4.32 3.96 -1.46
N LEU A 248 -3.73 4.24 -2.62
CA LEU A 248 -4.29 5.13 -3.63
C LEU A 248 -4.55 4.35 -4.92
N ASP A 249 -5.77 4.41 -5.45
CA ASP A 249 -6.08 3.97 -6.80
C ASP A 249 -6.09 5.20 -7.73
N PRO A 250 -4.99 5.48 -8.48
CA PRO A 250 -4.90 6.67 -9.33
C PRO A 250 -5.82 6.60 -10.56
N THR A 251 -6.42 5.44 -10.85
CA THR A 251 -7.40 5.27 -11.94
C THR A 251 -8.78 5.76 -11.51
N THR A 252 -9.17 5.51 -10.26
CA THR A 252 -10.46 5.95 -9.73
C THR A 252 -10.38 7.22 -8.88
N GLY A 253 -9.18 7.66 -8.51
CA GLY A 253 -8.94 8.77 -7.59
C GLY A 253 -9.36 8.45 -6.14
N ARG A 254 -9.66 7.19 -5.84
CA ARG A 254 -10.05 6.74 -4.51
C ARG A 254 -8.80 6.41 -3.70
N ASP A 255 -8.84 6.76 -2.44
CA ASP A 255 -7.77 6.51 -1.49
C ASP A 255 -8.31 6.16 -0.11
N GLY A 256 -7.44 5.65 0.75
CA GLY A 256 -7.78 5.34 2.12
C GLY A 256 -6.56 4.94 2.94
N PHE A 257 -6.65 5.23 4.24
CA PHE A 257 -5.70 4.73 5.22
C PHE A 257 -6.19 3.43 5.85
N PHE A 258 -5.26 2.59 6.24
CA PHE A 258 -5.47 1.44 7.10
C PHE A 258 -4.65 1.64 8.37
N SER A 259 -5.25 1.35 9.52
CA SER A 259 -4.61 1.51 10.82
C SER A 259 -4.89 0.32 11.75
N TRP A 260 -4.14 0.28 12.84
CA TRP A 260 -4.31 -0.70 13.90
C TRP A 260 -5.51 -0.37 14.80
N HIS A 261 -6.37 -1.37 15.00
CA HIS A 261 -7.48 -1.37 15.95
C HIS A 261 -7.50 -2.72 16.67
N ASP A 262 -7.21 -2.73 17.97
CA ASP A 262 -7.18 -3.94 18.81
C ASP A 262 -6.37 -5.10 18.19
N GLY A 263 -5.17 -4.79 17.69
CA GLY A 263 -4.27 -5.75 17.06
C GLY A 263 -4.70 -6.23 15.66
N LYS A 264 -5.76 -5.65 15.10
CA LYS A 264 -6.23 -5.90 13.73
C LYS A 264 -5.94 -4.69 12.85
N ILE A 265 -5.65 -4.96 11.59
CA ILE A 265 -5.46 -3.93 10.57
C ILE A 265 -6.82 -3.76 9.88
N GLY A 266 -7.29 -2.52 9.76
CA GLY A 266 -8.57 -2.23 9.14
C GLY A 266 -8.58 -0.85 8.47
N LEU A 267 -9.51 -0.65 7.55
CA LEU A 267 -9.71 0.64 6.88
C LEU A 267 -10.08 1.72 7.91
N CYS A 268 -9.35 2.82 7.92
CA CYS A 268 -9.67 4.02 8.66
C CYS A 268 -11.02 4.56 8.17
N PRO A 269 -12.03 4.73 9.04
CA PRO A 269 -13.33 5.25 8.64
C PRO A 269 -13.27 6.66 8.02
N SER A 270 -12.25 7.43 8.40
CA SER A 270 -11.96 8.77 7.89
C SER A 270 -10.53 9.17 8.21
N TYR A 271 -9.96 10.07 7.42
CA TYR A 271 -8.75 10.83 7.73
C TYR A 271 -8.96 12.29 7.28
N ALA A 272 -8.20 13.22 7.84
CA ALA A 272 -8.29 14.63 7.47
C ALA A 272 -7.20 15.04 6.48
N LEU A 273 -7.58 15.83 5.49
CA LEU A 273 -6.64 16.59 4.67
C LEU A 273 -6.39 17.93 5.35
N VAL A 274 -5.12 18.24 5.63
CA VAL A 274 -4.72 19.44 6.39
C VAL A 274 -3.80 20.31 5.53
N GLY A 275 -3.81 21.62 5.74
CA GLY A 275 -2.98 22.58 4.99
C GLY A 275 -3.76 23.34 3.92
N ASP A 276 -3.30 24.56 3.61
CA ASP A 276 -3.98 25.46 2.68
C ASP A 276 -3.80 24.99 1.24
N SER A 277 -4.92 24.84 0.52
CA SER A 277 -4.98 24.57 -0.92
C SER A 277 -4.57 25.79 -1.79
N SER A 278 -3.95 26.82 -1.22
CA SER A 278 -3.74 28.15 -1.82
C SER A 278 -2.32 28.71 -1.68
N ALA A 279 -1.33 27.91 -1.30
CA ALA A 279 0.07 28.32 -1.40
C ALA A 279 0.53 28.20 -2.86
N GLU A 280 0.26 29.23 -3.66
CA GLU A 280 0.96 29.48 -4.91
C GLU A 280 2.46 29.32 -4.67
N TRP A 281 3.05 28.44 -5.47
CA TRP A 281 4.47 28.15 -5.58
C TRP A 281 5.28 29.45 -5.77
N ASN A 282 5.73 30.05 -4.67
CA ASN A 282 6.82 31.01 -4.70
C ASN A 282 8.13 30.21 -4.72
N GLN A 283 8.69 30.04 -5.92
CA GLN A 283 10.08 29.59 -6.07
C GLN A 283 11.00 30.46 -5.17
N PRO A 284 11.95 29.87 -4.44
CA PRO A 284 13.05 30.63 -3.87
C PRO A 284 13.94 31.09 -5.03
N THR A 285 13.62 32.23 -5.62
CA THR A 285 14.49 32.85 -6.62
C THR A 285 15.73 33.38 -5.92
N SER A 286 16.88 32.76 -6.22
CA SER A 286 18.17 33.26 -5.79
C SER A 286 18.31 34.71 -6.29
N LYS A 287 18.49 35.65 -5.36
CA LYS A 287 18.67 37.08 -5.65
C LYS A 287 19.97 37.30 -6.42
N LYS A 288 19.94 37.31 -7.75
CA LYS A 288 20.95 37.99 -8.57
C LYS A 288 20.46 39.40 -8.89
N LYS A 289 21.06 40.39 -8.21
CA LYS A 289 20.91 41.82 -8.48
C LYS A 289 21.22 42.09 -9.95
N ARG A 290 20.21 42.49 -10.74
CA ARG A 290 20.42 43.17 -12.02
C ARG A 290 19.56 44.44 -12.05
N LYS A 291 20.23 45.52 -12.45
CA LYS A 291 19.79 46.91 -12.32
C LYS A 291 18.55 47.21 -13.15
N LEU A 292 17.65 47.94 -12.51
CA LEU A 292 16.45 48.61 -13.01
C LEU A 292 16.71 49.44 -14.29
N ARG A 293 15.88 49.26 -15.32
CA ARG A 293 15.56 50.32 -16.29
C ARG A 293 14.05 50.32 -16.52
N LEU A 294 13.41 51.42 -16.12
CA LEU A 294 12.00 51.74 -16.38
C LEU A 294 11.74 51.85 -17.88
N ALA A 295 10.60 51.31 -18.33
CA ALA A 295 9.86 51.84 -19.46
C ALA A 295 8.35 51.64 -19.23
N THR A 296 7.64 52.72 -19.48
CA THR A 296 6.24 53.06 -19.25
C THR A 296 5.25 52.39 -20.22
N GLY A 297 3.98 52.19 -19.82
CA GLY A 297 2.87 52.04 -20.78
C GLY A 297 1.55 51.46 -20.23
N ALA A 298 0.56 52.35 -20.07
CA ALA A 298 -0.93 52.23 -20.05
C ALA A 298 -1.57 51.05 -20.86
N ALA A 299 -2.86 50.64 -20.78
CA ALA A 299 -4.08 50.89 -19.98
C ALA A 299 -5.23 50.01 -20.57
N LEU A 300 -6.45 50.11 -19.99
CA LEU A 300 -7.81 49.75 -20.48
C LEU A 300 -8.28 48.29 -20.24
N SER A 301 -9.25 48.01 -19.37
CA SER A 301 -10.70 48.35 -19.32
C SER A 301 -11.58 47.57 -20.32
N ALA A 302 -12.54 46.78 -19.81
CA ALA A 302 -13.98 46.95 -20.10
C ALA A 302 -14.85 45.88 -19.41
N VAL A 303 -15.92 46.39 -18.79
CA VAL A 303 -17.07 45.74 -18.16
C VAL A 303 -18.15 45.46 -19.21
N LEU A 304 -18.94 44.38 -19.07
CA LEU A 304 -20.34 44.37 -19.52
C LEU A 304 -21.19 43.35 -18.75
N CYS A 305 -22.23 43.88 -18.11
CA CYS A 305 -23.30 43.20 -17.38
C CYS A 305 -24.49 42.83 -18.31
N PHE A 306 -25.35 41.92 -17.84
CA PHE A 306 -26.83 41.78 -17.95
C PHE A 306 -27.14 40.28 -17.67
N GLY A 307 -27.87 39.80 -16.65
CA GLY A 307 -29.23 40.12 -16.16
C GLY A 307 -30.29 39.42 -17.05
N VAL A 308 -31.34 38.69 -16.64
CA VAL A 308 -32.10 38.44 -15.38
C VAL A 308 -33.14 37.29 -15.64
N VAL A 309 -33.73 36.71 -14.58
CA VAL A 309 -35.06 36.00 -14.44
C VAL A 309 -35.06 34.50 -14.83
N GLY A 310 -35.59 33.51 -14.08
CA GLY A 310 -36.47 33.40 -12.90
C GLY A 310 -37.41 32.16 -13.09
N PRO A 311 -37.85 31.42 -12.04
CA PRO A 311 -38.12 29.98 -12.12
C PRO A 311 -39.61 29.58 -12.22
N TYR A 312 -39.87 28.30 -12.55
CA TYR A 312 -41.19 27.65 -12.48
C TYR A 312 -41.22 26.51 -11.45
N ILE A 313 -42.23 26.53 -10.58
CA ILE A 313 -42.64 25.47 -9.62
C ILE A 313 -43.95 24.85 -10.14
N VAL A 314 -44.22 23.59 -9.73
CA VAL A 314 -45.52 22.93 -9.36
C VAL A 314 -45.49 21.45 -9.83
N LYS A 315 -45.99 20.40 -9.16
CA LYS A 315 -46.37 20.01 -7.78
C LYS A 315 -46.87 18.54 -7.87
N ASN A 316 -46.57 17.71 -6.87
CA ASN A 316 -47.24 16.49 -6.35
C ASN A 316 -48.19 15.61 -7.22
N ASP A 317 -48.10 14.28 -7.04
CA ASP A 317 -49.07 13.56 -6.19
C ASP A 317 -48.60 12.17 -5.67
N LYS A 318 -49.17 11.78 -4.53
CA LYS A 318 -48.91 10.59 -3.70
C LYS A 318 -49.73 9.36 -4.16
N ARG A 319 -49.25 8.13 -3.87
CA ARG A 319 -49.90 7.12 -2.98
C ARG A 319 -49.22 5.74 -3.04
N GLN A 320 -49.08 5.14 -1.85
CA GLN A 320 -48.73 3.74 -1.60
C GLN A 320 -49.96 2.82 -1.67
N VAL A 321 -49.78 1.50 -1.94
CA VAL A 321 -50.42 0.32 -1.26
C VAL A 321 -49.68 -0.99 -1.67
N GLU A 322 -49.45 -1.90 -0.73
CA GLU A 322 -49.11 -3.36 -0.85
C GLU A 322 -50.15 -4.16 0.00
N PRO A 323 -50.19 -5.52 0.05
CA PRO A 323 -50.24 -6.63 -0.95
C PRO A 323 -51.52 -7.52 -0.74
N PRO A 324 -51.75 -8.74 -1.33
CA PRO A 324 -51.14 -10.03 -0.88
C PRO A 324 -51.04 -11.23 -1.91
N VAL A 325 -50.15 -12.20 -1.58
CA VAL A 325 -50.10 -13.70 -1.74
C VAL A 325 -50.65 -14.47 -2.99
N LYS A 326 -49.83 -15.47 -3.40
CA LYS A 326 -49.88 -16.52 -4.47
C LYS A 326 -51.22 -17.29 -4.67
N PRO A 327 -51.43 -17.93 -5.85
CA PRO A 327 -51.04 -19.34 -6.04
C PRO A 327 -50.41 -19.70 -7.41
N VAL A 328 -49.72 -20.84 -7.44
CA VAL A 328 -49.11 -21.51 -8.60
C VAL A 328 -50.19 -22.27 -9.40
N THR A 329 -50.26 -22.14 -10.73
CA THR A 329 -50.75 -23.19 -11.66
C THR A 329 -50.18 -22.98 -13.08
N VAL A 330 -49.78 -24.08 -13.70
CA VAL A 330 -49.10 -24.27 -14.99
C VAL A 330 -50.11 -24.39 -16.14
N VAL A 331 -49.89 -23.77 -17.32
CA VAL A 331 -50.11 -24.32 -18.68
C VAL A 331 -49.32 -23.51 -19.73
N GLN A 332 -48.52 -24.19 -20.55
CA GLN A 332 -47.79 -23.71 -21.75
C GLN A 332 -48.63 -23.82 -23.04
N LYS A 333 -48.41 -22.88 -23.99
CA LYS A 333 -48.33 -23.05 -25.47
C LYS A 333 -48.06 -21.64 -26.06
N THR A 334 -47.11 -21.34 -26.95
CA THR A 334 -46.56 -22.03 -28.14
C THR A 334 -45.15 -21.50 -28.52
N SER A 335 -44.29 -22.38 -29.04
CA SER A 335 -42.92 -22.17 -29.60
C SER A 335 -42.94 -21.57 -31.03
N PRO A 336 -41.80 -21.35 -31.78
CA PRO A 336 -40.38 -21.65 -31.48
C PRO A 336 -39.33 -20.60 -31.93
N HIS A 337 -38.31 -20.35 -31.11
CA HIS A 337 -36.93 -20.21 -31.60
C HIS A 337 -35.97 -20.84 -30.58
N THR A 338 -35.10 -21.68 -31.13
CA THR A 338 -34.20 -22.66 -30.52
C THR A 338 -33.40 -22.10 -29.34
N LYS A 339 -33.61 -22.65 -28.13
CA LYS A 339 -32.69 -22.49 -27.00
C LYS A 339 -31.88 -23.76 -26.84
N GLU A 340 -30.56 -23.63 -26.96
CA GLU A 340 -29.61 -24.63 -26.48
C GLU A 340 -29.87 -24.95 -24.99
N PRO A 341 -29.65 -26.20 -24.56
CA PRO A 341 -29.94 -26.61 -23.19
C PRO A 341 -29.01 -25.87 -22.23
N THR A 342 -29.55 -24.94 -21.46
CA THR A 342 -28.78 -24.22 -20.44
C THR A 342 -28.53 -25.18 -19.28
N ALA A 343 -27.29 -25.63 -19.13
CA ALA A 343 -26.86 -26.44 -18.00
C ALA A 343 -27.23 -25.76 -16.66
N PRO A 344 -27.50 -26.52 -15.59
CA PRO A 344 -27.80 -25.94 -14.28
C PRO A 344 -26.61 -25.07 -13.83
N ILE A 345 -26.90 -23.79 -13.54
CA ILE A 345 -25.90 -22.84 -13.07
C ILE A 345 -25.43 -23.31 -11.69
N LYS A 346 -24.15 -23.68 -11.59
CA LYS A 346 -23.53 -24.07 -10.32
C LYS A 346 -23.43 -22.83 -9.42
N THR A 347 -23.55 -23.02 -8.12
CA THR A 347 -23.39 -21.95 -7.14
C THR A 347 -22.26 -22.28 -6.15
N TYR A 348 -21.59 -21.25 -5.65
CA TYR A 348 -20.47 -21.36 -4.71
C TYR A 348 -20.69 -20.45 -3.51
N ILE A 349 -20.46 -20.96 -2.31
CA ILE A 349 -20.57 -20.20 -1.07
C ILE A 349 -19.19 -19.68 -0.68
N LEU A 350 -19.02 -18.36 -0.61
CA LEU A 350 -17.72 -17.75 -0.26
C LEU A 350 -17.26 -18.12 1.14
N GLY A 351 -16.07 -18.71 1.26
CA GLY A 351 -15.39 -18.97 2.52
C GLY A 351 -14.61 -17.76 3.05
N LYS A 352 -14.10 -17.86 4.28
CA LYS A 352 -13.40 -16.79 5.01
C LYS A 352 -12.14 -16.23 4.32
N LYS A 353 -11.59 -16.93 3.33
CA LYS A 353 -10.39 -16.56 2.57
C LYS A 353 -10.63 -16.49 1.05
N ASP A 354 -11.87 -16.69 0.60
CA ASP A 354 -12.20 -16.60 -0.81
C ASP A 354 -12.42 -15.13 -1.22
N ASN A 355 -12.01 -14.80 -2.43
CA ASN A 355 -12.44 -13.60 -3.14
C ASN A 355 -12.80 -13.99 -4.58
N LEU A 356 -13.47 -13.12 -5.34
CA LEU A 356 -13.92 -13.48 -6.69
C LEU A 356 -12.76 -13.83 -7.63
N TRP A 357 -11.57 -13.25 -7.42
CA TRP A 357 -10.40 -13.58 -8.22
C TRP A 357 -9.89 -15.00 -7.93
N LYS A 358 -9.68 -15.37 -6.65
CA LYS A 358 -9.28 -16.72 -6.23
C LYS A 358 -10.34 -17.75 -6.67
N LEU A 359 -11.62 -17.40 -6.58
CA LEU A 359 -12.72 -18.22 -7.07
C LEU A 359 -12.64 -18.42 -8.59
N CYS A 360 -12.46 -17.34 -9.37
CA CYS A 360 -12.35 -17.42 -10.82
C CYS A 360 -11.10 -18.19 -11.29
N LYS A 361 -9.95 -17.97 -10.65
CA LYS A 361 -8.73 -18.74 -10.91
C LYS A 361 -8.94 -20.24 -10.62
N ARG A 362 -9.61 -20.58 -9.52
CA ARG A 362 -9.91 -21.98 -9.16
C ARG A 362 -10.94 -22.65 -10.07
N VAL A 363 -11.99 -21.94 -10.46
CA VAL A 363 -13.14 -22.52 -11.20
C VAL A 363 -12.94 -22.46 -12.71
N TYR A 364 -12.37 -21.38 -13.24
CA TYR A 364 -12.24 -21.11 -14.67
C TYR A 364 -10.78 -21.13 -15.16
N GLY A 365 -9.81 -21.25 -14.26
CA GLY A 365 -8.37 -21.16 -14.58
C GLY A 365 -7.92 -19.75 -14.95
N ASP A 366 -8.76 -18.72 -14.75
CA ASP A 366 -8.53 -17.35 -15.20
C ASP A 366 -9.12 -16.38 -14.16
N GLY A 367 -8.24 -15.69 -13.42
CA GLY A 367 -8.63 -14.75 -12.36
C GLY A 367 -9.22 -13.44 -12.88
N ASP A 368 -8.91 -13.05 -14.12
CA ASP A 368 -9.38 -11.78 -14.73
C ASP A 368 -10.88 -11.79 -15.00
N LEU A 369 -11.50 -12.97 -14.94
CA LEU A 369 -12.95 -13.13 -14.99
C LEU A 369 -13.66 -12.67 -13.70
N ALA A 370 -12.93 -12.23 -12.67
CA ALA A 370 -13.51 -11.75 -11.41
C ALA A 370 -14.51 -10.60 -11.59
N LYS A 371 -14.18 -9.62 -12.45
CA LYS A 371 -15.05 -8.47 -12.73
C LYS A 371 -16.29 -8.87 -13.56
N PRO A 372 -16.14 -9.58 -14.70
CA PRO A 372 -17.29 -10.16 -15.40
C PRO A 372 -18.19 -11.04 -14.50
N LEU A 373 -17.59 -11.81 -13.58
CA LEU A 373 -18.34 -12.64 -12.63
C LEU A 373 -19.10 -11.79 -11.60
N ALA A 374 -18.49 -10.71 -11.11
CA ALA A 374 -19.15 -9.75 -10.22
C ALA A 374 -20.35 -9.10 -10.90
N ASP A 375 -20.16 -8.62 -12.14
CA ASP A 375 -21.21 -8.02 -12.97
C ASP A 375 -22.35 -9.02 -13.23
N TYR A 376 -22.03 -10.27 -13.56
CA TYR A 376 -23.02 -11.34 -13.73
C TYR A 376 -23.84 -11.61 -12.46
N ASN A 377 -23.23 -11.45 -11.29
CA ASN A 377 -23.87 -11.64 -9.99
C ASN A 377 -24.53 -10.37 -9.43
N GLY A 378 -24.52 -9.25 -10.17
CA GLY A 378 -25.06 -7.97 -9.71
C GLY A 378 -24.28 -7.36 -8.54
N ILE A 379 -23.00 -7.71 -8.40
CA ILE A 379 -22.11 -7.25 -7.33
C ILE A 379 -21.38 -6.00 -7.83
N SER A 380 -21.87 -4.82 -7.45
CA SER A 380 -21.28 -3.54 -7.85
C SER A 380 -20.11 -3.10 -6.97
N ASP A 381 -19.97 -3.68 -5.77
CA ASP A 381 -18.96 -3.33 -4.79
C ASP A 381 -18.26 -4.58 -4.26
N LEU A 382 -17.02 -4.80 -4.72
CA LEU A 382 -16.19 -5.95 -4.35
C LEU A 382 -15.71 -5.89 -2.89
N ALA A 383 -15.72 -4.71 -2.26
CA ALA A 383 -15.35 -4.54 -0.86
C ALA A 383 -16.45 -5.01 0.12
N ARG A 384 -17.65 -5.32 -0.39
CA ARG A 384 -18.81 -5.78 0.40
C ARG A 384 -19.06 -7.28 0.34
N LEU A 385 -18.17 -8.06 -0.30
CA LEU A 385 -18.30 -9.51 -0.35
C LEU A 385 -18.29 -10.10 1.07
N GLN A 386 -19.34 -10.85 1.40
CA GLN A 386 -19.49 -11.46 2.72
C GLN A 386 -19.17 -12.96 2.68
N VAL A 387 -18.55 -13.46 3.75
CA VAL A 387 -18.40 -14.90 3.98
C VAL A 387 -19.80 -15.51 4.11
N GLY A 388 -20.06 -16.58 3.38
CA GLY A 388 -21.38 -17.21 3.29
C GLY A 388 -22.23 -16.72 2.12
N GLN A 389 -21.79 -15.70 1.37
CA GLN A 389 -22.52 -15.21 0.21
C GLN A 389 -22.48 -16.22 -0.94
N GLU A 390 -23.63 -16.49 -1.54
CA GLU A 390 -23.78 -17.37 -2.69
C GLU A 390 -23.47 -16.64 -3.99
N ILE A 391 -22.54 -17.22 -4.78
CA ILE A 391 -22.08 -16.72 -6.07
C ILE A 391 -22.51 -17.69 -7.16
N LYS A 392 -23.23 -17.20 -8.16
CA LYS A 392 -23.60 -17.95 -9.36
C LYS A 392 -22.39 -18.06 -10.27
N LEU A 393 -22.08 -19.27 -10.68
CA LEU A 393 -20.97 -19.61 -11.56
C LEU A 393 -21.51 -19.98 -12.96
N PRO A 394 -21.66 -19.02 -13.89
CA PRO A 394 -22.04 -19.31 -15.27
C PRO A 394 -20.91 -20.04 -16.01
N PRO A 395 -21.18 -20.60 -17.21
CA PRO A 395 -20.13 -21.11 -18.10
C PRO A 395 -19.08 -20.04 -18.41
N LYS A 396 -17.81 -20.44 -18.55
CA LYS A 396 -16.67 -19.53 -18.77
C LYS A 396 -16.89 -18.63 -19.99
N GLU A 397 -17.49 -19.17 -21.04
CA GLU A 397 -17.80 -18.49 -22.29
C GLU A 397 -18.78 -17.31 -22.09
N THR A 398 -19.65 -17.40 -21.08
CA THR A 398 -20.56 -16.30 -20.71
C THR A 398 -19.78 -15.13 -20.13
N LEU A 399 -18.79 -15.41 -19.29
CA LEU A 399 -17.94 -14.39 -18.66
C LEU A 399 -17.00 -13.75 -19.69
N ILE A 400 -16.48 -14.53 -20.64
CA ILE A 400 -15.67 -14.01 -21.75
C ILE A 400 -16.50 -13.05 -22.62
N LYS A 401 -17.74 -13.42 -22.97
CA LYS A 401 -18.65 -12.52 -23.72
C LYS A 401 -18.97 -11.25 -22.94
N LEU A 402 -19.17 -11.33 -21.62
CA LEU A 402 -19.39 -10.16 -20.75
C LEU A 402 -18.15 -9.25 -20.68
N ARG A 403 -16.95 -9.83 -20.74
CA ARG A 403 -15.69 -9.09 -20.83
C ARG A 403 -15.57 -8.33 -22.16
N GLU A 404 -16.01 -8.93 -23.25
CA GLU A 404 -15.88 -8.39 -24.62
C GLU A 404 -17.01 -7.44 -25.04
N THR A 405 -18.19 -7.50 -24.40
CA THR A 405 -19.37 -6.69 -24.75
C THR A 405 -19.36 -5.26 -24.18
N ARG A 406 -18.25 -4.82 -23.56
CA ARG A 406 -18.07 -3.42 -23.20
C ARG A 406 -17.51 -2.66 -24.41
N PRO A 407 -18.19 -1.63 -24.95
CA PRO A 407 -17.67 -0.91 -26.10
C PRO A 407 -16.31 -0.27 -25.75
N LEU A 408 -15.33 -0.49 -26.62
CA LEU A 408 -14.14 0.35 -26.74
C LEU A 408 -14.61 1.80 -26.73
N ARG A 409 -14.24 2.57 -25.70
CA ARG A 409 -14.31 4.03 -25.78
C ARG A 409 -13.26 4.43 -26.81
N LEU A 410 -13.72 4.71 -28.02
CA LEU A 410 -13.03 5.62 -28.92
C LEU A 410 -13.12 7.02 -28.31
N ASP A 411 -11.95 7.65 -28.31
CA ASP A 411 -11.60 9.05 -28.02
C ASP A 411 -11.61 9.52 -26.55
#